data_AF-A0A256WKL0-F1
#
_entry.id   AF-A0A256WKL0-F1
#
_cell.length_a   1.000
_cell.length_b   1.000
_cell.length_c   1.000
_cell.angle_alpha   90.00
_cell.angle_beta   90.00
_cell.angle_gamma   90.00
#
_symmetry.space_group_name_H-M   'P 1'
#
loop_
_entity.id
_entity.type
_entity.pdbx_description
1 polymer ?
#
loop_
_entity_poly.entity_id
_entity_poly.type
_entity_poly.pdbx_seq_one_letter_code
_entity_poly.pdbx_strand_id
1 'polypeptide(L)'
;MILSSSPLQGLTDVVFRNLHEEIWGGIDQYFGPYIRLESPKETKKSQLRDTYSTSNKAPTFTPQLLGNQANLLIEEAKSLQEFGFRFIPY
;
A
#
# COMPACT_ATOMS: atom_id res chain seq x y z
N MET A 1 8.18 13.87 -16.18
CA MET A 1 7.81 14.15 -14.78
C MET A 1 6.94 12.99 -14.34
N ILE A 2 7.17 12.42 -13.15
CA ILE A 2 6.32 11.35 -12.59
C ILE A 2 5.43 12.01 -11.53
N LEU A 3 4.12 11.76 -11.58
CA LEU A 3 3.14 12.21 -10.61
C LEU A 3 2.73 11.06 -9.71
N SER A 4 2.80 11.28 -8.40
CA SER A 4 2.50 10.26 -7.41
C SER A 4 1.45 10.74 -6.42
N SER A 5 0.52 9.85 -6.06
CA SER A 5 -0.43 10.09 -4.98
C SER A 5 0.19 9.65 -3.64
N SER A 6 0.39 10.60 -2.73
CA SER A 6 1.03 10.37 -1.44
C SER A 6 0.20 9.47 -0.52
N PRO A 7 0.83 8.65 0.34
CA PRO A 7 0.12 7.81 1.29
C PRO A 7 -0.46 8.64 2.44
N LEU A 8 -1.79 8.61 2.64
CA LEU A 8 -2.48 9.29 3.72
C LEU A 8 -3.33 8.29 4.51
N GLN A 9 -2.93 8.04 5.75
CA GLN A 9 -3.57 7.08 6.63
C GLN A 9 -5.03 7.45 6.88
N GLY A 10 -5.94 6.53 6.55
CA GLY A 10 -7.38 6.75 6.69
C GLY A 10 -8.04 7.54 5.56
N LEU A 11 -7.30 7.88 4.50
CA LEU A 11 -7.83 8.56 3.33
C LEU A 11 -7.55 7.80 2.03
N THR A 12 -6.29 7.47 1.73
CA THR A 12 -5.90 6.98 0.40
C THR A 12 -6.06 5.47 0.22
N ASP A 13 -7.12 4.89 0.80
CA ASP A 13 -7.46 3.48 0.68
C ASP A 13 -7.92 3.09 -0.75
N VAL A 14 -8.23 1.81 -0.97
CA VAL A 14 -8.63 1.25 -2.26
C VAL A 14 -9.87 1.94 -2.83
N VAL A 15 -10.78 2.41 -1.99
CA VAL A 15 -11.99 3.12 -2.43
C VAL A 15 -11.59 4.48 -2.97
N PHE A 16 -10.78 5.24 -2.22
CA PHE A 16 -10.27 6.52 -2.67
C PHE A 16 -9.45 6.39 -3.96
N ARG A 17 -8.49 5.46 -4.02
CA ARG A 17 -7.60 5.28 -5.18
C ARG A 17 -8.40 4.97 -6.44
N ASN A 18 -9.38 4.07 -6.34
CA ASN A 18 -10.24 3.72 -7.46
C ASN A 18 -11.10 4.90 -7.92
N LEU A 19 -11.74 5.60 -6.97
CA LEU A 19 -12.60 6.74 -7.29
C LEU A 19 -11.80 7.90 -7.88
N HIS A 20 -10.60 8.15 -7.35
CA HIS A 20 -9.72 9.19 -7.85
C HIS A 20 -9.29 8.90 -9.29
N GLU A 21 -8.87 7.67 -9.57
CA GLU A 21 -8.49 7.26 -10.92
C GLU A 21 -9.67 7.35 -11.90
N GLU A 22 -10.87 6.94 -11.48
CA GLU A 22 -12.06 6.97 -12.32
C GLU A 22 -12.53 8.39 -12.66
N ILE A 23 -12.46 9.32 -11.69
CA ILE A 23 -12.97 10.69 -11.87
C ILE A 23 -11.92 11.62 -12.48
N TRP A 24 -10.67 11.56 -12.02
CA TRP A 24 -9.61 12.50 -12.41
C TRP A 24 -8.47 11.83 -13.18
N GLY A 25 -8.04 10.64 -12.77
CA GLY A 25 -6.87 9.98 -13.33
C GLY A 25 -5.60 10.84 -13.22
N GLY A 26 -4.65 10.61 -14.14
CA GLY A 26 -3.46 11.46 -14.30
C GLY A 26 -2.36 11.26 -13.25
N ILE A 27 -2.47 10.22 -12.42
CA ILE A 27 -1.44 9.81 -11.46
C ILE A 27 -0.74 8.57 -12.00
N ASP A 28 0.59 8.59 -12.08
CA ASP A 28 1.38 7.48 -12.59
C ASP A 28 1.53 6.35 -11.57
N GLN A 29 1.50 6.70 -10.27
CA GLN A 29 1.71 5.77 -9.15
C GLN A 29 0.90 6.16 -7.92
N TYR A 30 0.18 5.20 -7.36
CA TYR A 30 -0.58 5.38 -6.13
C TYR A 30 0.08 4.69 -4.95
N PHE A 31 0.33 5.42 -3.87
CA PHE A 31 0.78 4.85 -2.61
C PHE A 31 -0.39 4.61 -1.66
N GLY A 32 -0.43 3.43 -1.06
CA GLY A 32 -1.43 3.08 -0.05
C GLY A 32 -1.06 3.54 1.35
N PRO A 33 -2.02 3.57 2.29
CA PRO A 33 -1.74 3.71 3.71
C PRO A 33 -0.71 2.67 4.17
N TYR A 34 0.09 3.00 5.19
CA TYR A 34 1.13 2.10 5.66
C TYR A 34 0.56 0.86 6.38
N ILE A 35 1.26 -0.26 6.23
CA ILE A 35 1.10 -1.44 7.07
C ILE A 35 2.02 -1.26 8.28
N ARG A 36 1.42 -1.25 9.48
CA ARG A 36 2.17 -1.08 10.72
C ARG A 36 2.66 -2.44 11.23
N LEU A 37 3.97 -2.58 11.39
CA LEU A 37 4.68 -3.78 11.82
C LEU A 37 5.37 -3.53 13.17
N GLU A 38 4.62 -3.64 14.27
CA GLU A 38 5.20 -3.66 15.63
C GLU A 38 5.34 -5.08 16.17
N SER A 39 4.33 -5.91 15.90
CA SER A 39 4.35 -7.33 16.18
C SER A 39 3.37 -8.06 15.24
N PRO A 40 3.56 -9.36 14.95
CA PRO A 40 2.67 -10.12 14.06
C PRO A 40 1.19 -10.12 14.48
N LYS A 41 0.91 -9.89 15.78
CA LYS A 41 -0.46 -9.86 16.32
C LYS A 41 -1.13 -8.48 16.25
N GLU A 42 -0.35 -7.42 15.99
CA GLU A 42 -0.84 -6.04 16.05
C GLU A 42 -1.11 -5.43 14.68
N THR A 43 -0.67 -6.08 13.60
CA THR A 43 -1.01 -5.64 12.24
C THR A 43 -2.52 -5.65 12.05
N LYS A 44 -3.11 -4.47 11.83
CA LYS A 44 -4.55 -4.33 11.69
C LYS A 44 -5.01 -5.04 10.43
N LYS A 45 -5.96 -5.99 10.58
CA LYS A 45 -6.59 -6.68 9.45
C LYS A 45 -7.14 -5.73 8.38
N SER A 46 -7.58 -4.53 8.76
CA SER A 46 -8.03 -3.51 7.81
C SER A 46 -6.92 -3.01 6.88
N GLN A 47 -5.68 -2.85 7.36
CA GLN A 47 -4.54 -2.42 6.54
C GLN A 47 -4.15 -3.50 5.52
N LEU A 48 -4.14 -4.76 5.97
CA LEU A 48 -3.89 -5.90 5.09
C LEU A 48 -4.98 -6.04 4.03
N ARG A 49 -6.26 -5.93 4.42
CA ARG A 49 -7.38 -5.96 3.47
C ARG A 49 -7.29 -4.87 2.41
N ASP A 50 -6.81 -3.68 2.76
CA ASP A 50 -6.60 -2.61 1.77
C ASP A 50 -5.46 -2.94 0.81
N THR A 51 -4.32 -3.34 1.36
CA THR A 51 -3.10 -3.60 0.60
C THR A 51 -3.27 -4.76 -0.37
N TYR A 52 -3.83 -5.87 0.11
CA TYR A 52 -4.05 -7.09 -0.67
C TYR A 52 -5.41 -7.10 -1.39
N SER A 53 -6.06 -5.94 -1.52
CA SER A 53 -7.38 -5.84 -2.16
C SER A 53 -7.30 -6.16 -3.65
N THR A 54 -8.01 -7.20 -4.08
CA THR A 54 -8.19 -7.54 -5.50
C THR A 54 -9.08 -6.55 -6.25
N SER A 55 -9.78 -5.68 -5.53
CA SER A 55 -10.63 -4.63 -6.10
C SER A 55 -9.85 -3.39 -6.54
N ASN A 56 -8.53 -3.35 -6.36
CA ASN A 56 -7.72 -2.20 -6.74
C ASN A 56 -7.62 -2.10 -8.27
N LYS A 57 -8.14 -0.99 -8.81
CA LYS A 57 -8.15 -0.67 -10.24
C LYS A 57 -7.18 0.46 -10.58
N ALA A 58 -6.64 1.15 -9.58
CA ALA A 58 -5.71 2.24 -9.79
C ALA A 58 -4.40 1.73 -10.41
N PRO A 59 -3.83 2.43 -11.41
CA PRO A 59 -2.59 2.04 -12.05
C PRO A 59 -1.43 2.07 -11.04
N THR A 60 -0.54 1.08 -11.13
CA THR A 60 0.72 1.03 -10.36
C THR A 60 0.53 1.34 -8.86
N PHE A 61 -0.14 0.45 -8.14
CA PHE A 61 -0.25 0.55 -6.69
C PHE A 61 1.03 0.08 -5.98
N THR A 62 1.45 0.83 -4.97
CA THR A 62 2.60 0.50 -4.13
C THR A 62 2.23 0.53 -2.64
N PRO A 63 2.38 -0.60 -1.92
CA PRO A 63 2.21 -0.64 -0.46
C PRO A 63 3.39 0.02 0.26
N GLN A 64 3.15 0.52 1.48
CA GLN A 64 4.19 1.10 2.33
C GLN A 64 4.26 0.32 3.65
N LEU A 65 5.47 0.06 4.14
CA LEU A 65 5.69 -0.58 5.45
C LEU A 65 6.14 0.45 6.48
N LEU A 66 5.68 0.32 7.72
CA LEU A 66 6.14 1.15 8.84
C LEU A 66 6.38 0.27 10.07
N GLY A 67 7.62 0.21 10.54
CA GLY A 67 8.00 -0.57 11.70
C GLY A 67 9.39 -0.22 12.20
N ASN A 68 9.74 -0.72 13.38
CA ASN A 68 11.07 -0.51 14.00
C ASN A 68 11.89 -1.81 14.11
N GLN A 69 11.37 -2.95 13.62
CA GLN A 69 12.05 -4.24 13.64
C GLN A 69 12.39 -4.67 12.20
N ALA A 70 13.69 -4.74 11.90
CA ALA A 70 14.18 -5.02 10.55
C ALA A 70 13.74 -6.41 10.03
N ASN A 71 13.71 -7.43 10.89
CA ASN A 71 13.27 -8.78 10.51
C ASN A 71 11.80 -8.78 10.06
N LEU A 72 10.90 -8.10 10.79
CA LEU A 72 9.48 -8.00 10.41
C LEU A 72 9.30 -7.25 9.08
N LEU A 73 10.05 -6.15 8.89
CA LEU A 73 10.02 -5.40 7.64
C LEU A 73 10.46 -6.26 6.44
N ILE A 74 11.55 -7.03 6.60
CA ILE A 74 12.08 -7.90 5.54
C ILE A 74 11.11 -9.06 5.24
N GLU A 75 10.50 -9.67 6.26
CA GLU A 75 9.53 -10.75 6.08
C GLU A 75 8.29 -10.27 5.32
N GLU A 76 7.68 -9.16 5.75
CA GLU A 76 6.50 -8.63 5.05
C GLU A 76 6.85 -8.12 3.65
N ALA A 77 8.02 -7.52 3.44
CA ALA A 77 8.46 -7.11 2.11
C ALA A 77 8.58 -8.31 1.15
N LYS A 78 9.07 -9.45 1.62
CA LYS A 78 9.10 -10.69 0.82
C LYS A 78 7.69 -11.19 0.51
N SER A 79 6.78 -11.20 1.48
CA SER A 79 5.38 -11.59 1.27
C SER A 79 4.69 -10.70 0.23
N LEU A 80 4.91 -9.39 0.28
CA LEU A 80 4.41 -8.45 -0.72
C LEU A 80 5.01 -8.71 -2.11
N GLN A 81 6.30 -9.03 -2.18
CA GLN A 81 6.96 -9.36 -3.45
C GLN A 81 6.42 -10.66 -4.05
N GLU A 82 6.19 -11.69 -3.24
CA GLU A 82 5.56 -12.95 -3.66
C GLU A 82 4.12 -12.74 -4.16
N PHE A 83 3.41 -11.76 -3.58
CA PHE A 83 2.08 -11.34 -4.04
C PHE A 83 2.11 -10.53 -5.35
N GLY A 84 3.29 -10.16 -5.85
CA GLY A 84 3.48 -9.49 -7.14
C GLY A 84 3.70 -7.98 -7.06
N PHE A 85 3.88 -7.41 -5.86
CA PHE A 85 4.24 -5.99 -5.73
C PHE A 85 5.70 -5.77 -6.16
N ARG A 86 5.93 -4.78 -7.03
CA ARG A 86 7.24 -4.53 -7.68
C ARG A 86 8.15 -3.59 -6.89
N PHE A 87 7.57 -2.65 -6.14
CA PHE A 87 8.29 -1.65 -5.36
C PHE A 87 7.64 -1.54 -3.98
N ILE A 88 8.46 -1.45 -2.94
CA ILE A 88 8.02 -1.39 -1.54
C ILE A 88 8.91 -0.33 -0.85
N PRO A 89 8.47 0.94 -0.76
CA PRO A 89 9.15 1.94 0.03
C PRO A 89 9.01 1.62 1.53
N TYR A 90 10.10 1.88 2.25
CA TYR A 90 10.23 1.78 3.71
C TYR A 90 10.22 3.17 4.35
#